data_AF-A0A9X2IW14-F1
#
_entry.id   AF-A0A9X2IW14-F1
#
_cell.length_a   1.000
_cell.length_b   1.000
_cell.length_c   1.000
_cell.angle_alpha   90.00
_cell.angle_beta   90.00
_cell.angle_gamma   90.00
#
_symmetry.space_group_name_H-M   'P 1'
#
loop_
_entity.id
_entity.type
_entity.pdbx_description
1 polymer ?
#
loop_
_entity_poly.entity_id
_entity_poly.type
_entity_poly.pdbx_seq_one_letter_code
_entity_poly.pdbx_strand_id
1 'polypeptide(L)'
;MAGARYRGRLDELRCGTAEHARELARYVESMRAHRNQPGAQGFWVASSDPRAAEEAITGWRPLAELDAFAVLSDGAARLVDRFHLATWPQVLQVLANDGPGELISRVRAAEHSDPHGCRWPRGKAHDDATAAYVPLTGPPA
;
A
#
# COMPACT_ATOMS: atom_id res chain seq x y z
N MET A 1 -5.16 -1.79 13.78
CA MET A 1 -3.87 -1.08 13.69
C MET A 1 -3.92 0.18 14.55
N ALA A 2 -2.87 0.43 15.36
CA ALA A 2 -2.79 1.57 16.29
C ALA A 2 -2.98 2.96 15.65
N GLY A 3 -2.88 3.06 14.31
CA GLY A 3 -3.08 4.31 13.58
C GLY A 3 -4.52 4.67 13.25
N ALA A 4 -5.46 3.73 13.23
CA ALA A 4 -6.86 4.05 12.86
C ALA A 4 -7.48 5.08 13.83
N ARG A 5 -7.16 4.98 15.12
CA ARG A 5 -7.66 5.89 16.18
C ARG A 5 -7.22 7.35 16.02
N TYR A 6 -6.15 7.61 15.27
CA TYR A 6 -5.60 8.97 15.09
C TYR A 6 -5.99 9.60 13.74
N ARG A 7 -6.75 8.88 12.89
CA ARG A 7 -7.08 9.35 11.53
C ARG A 7 -8.39 10.11 11.40
N GLY A 8 -9.26 10.11 12.42
CA GLY A 8 -10.63 10.67 12.31
C GLY A 8 -10.68 12.06 11.67
N ARG A 9 -10.04 13.05 12.31
CA ARG A 9 -10.02 14.42 11.78
C ARG A 9 -9.28 14.56 10.45
N LEU A 10 -8.19 13.81 10.26
CA LEU A 10 -7.44 13.80 9.00
C LEU A 10 -8.32 13.36 7.82
N ASP A 11 -9.13 12.33 8.04
CA ASP A 11 -9.94 11.70 7.00
C ASP A 11 -11.18 12.50 6.61
N GLU A 12 -11.62 13.44 7.47
CA GLU A 12 -12.68 14.41 7.16
C GLU A 12 -12.19 15.57 6.27
N LEU A 13 -10.88 15.80 6.21
CA LEU A 13 -10.30 16.96 5.55
C LEU A 13 -9.91 16.66 4.11
N ARG A 14 -10.10 17.66 3.24
CA ARG A 14 -9.66 17.57 1.85
C ARG A 14 -8.14 17.51 1.77
N CYS A 15 -7.62 16.42 1.20
CA CYS A 15 -6.22 16.26 0.92
C CYS A 15 -5.69 17.43 0.07
N GLY A 16 -4.49 17.90 0.41
CA GLY A 16 -3.83 19.05 -0.21
C GLY A 16 -4.16 20.41 0.43
N THR A 17 -5.10 20.49 1.37
CA THR A 17 -5.36 21.74 2.11
C THR A 17 -4.35 21.93 3.25
N ALA A 18 -4.15 23.19 3.67
CA ALA A 18 -3.27 23.52 4.80
C ALA A 18 -3.74 22.90 6.13
N GLU A 19 -5.06 22.78 6.33
CA GLU A 19 -5.62 22.11 7.51
C GLU A 19 -5.31 20.62 7.50
N HIS A 20 -5.55 19.95 6.37
CA HIS A 20 -5.21 18.54 6.20
C HIS A 20 -3.70 18.29 6.43
N ALA A 21 -2.83 19.17 5.92
CA ALA A 21 -1.39 19.04 6.14
C ALA A 21 -1.00 19.13 7.63
N ARG A 22 -1.65 20.01 8.41
CA ARG A 22 -1.42 20.11 9.87
C ARG A 22 -1.87 18.85 10.60
N GLU A 23 -3.04 18.33 10.28
CA GLU A 23 -3.56 17.10 10.90
C GLU A 23 -2.76 15.87 10.49
N LEU A 24 -2.26 15.82 9.25
CA LEU A 24 -1.35 14.77 8.81
C LEU A 24 -0.06 14.79 9.60
N ALA A 25 0.52 15.97 9.87
CA ALA A 25 1.72 16.09 10.69
C ALA A 25 1.49 15.58 12.13
N ARG A 26 0.34 15.94 12.74
CA ARG A 26 -0.06 15.44 14.07
C ARG A 26 -0.25 13.92 14.08
N TYR A 27 -0.90 13.40 13.03
CA TYR A 27 -1.07 11.96 12.84
C TYR A 27 0.29 11.26 12.75
N VAL A 28 1.18 11.72 11.87
CA VAL A 28 2.52 11.14 11.68
C VAL A 28 3.32 11.18 12.99
N GLU A 29 3.27 12.28 13.72
CA GLU A 29 3.96 12.40 15.02
C GLU A 29 3.40 11.41 16.04
N SER A 30 2.07 11.28 16.14
CA SER A 30 1.42 10.29 17.00
C SER A 30 1.83 8.85 16.63
N MET A 31 2.05 8.59 15.34
CA MET A 31 2.52 7.27 14.87
C MET A 31 3.98 6.99 15.21
N ARG A 32 4.86 8.00 15.31
CA ARG A 32 6.29 7.78 15.58
C ARG A 32 6.51 7.03 16.89
N ALA A 33 5.78 7.37 17.95
CA ALA A 33 5.89 6.73 19.26
C ALA A 33 5.56 5.22 19.26
N HIS A 34 4.92 4.72 18.20
CA HIS A 34 4.47 3.33 18.07
C HIS A 34 5.32 2.53 17.06
N ARG A 35 6.12 3.21 16.22
CA ARG A 35 6.96 2.54 15.21
C ARG A 35 8.13 1.85 15.88
N ASN A 36 8.39 0.62 15.43
CA ASN A 36 9.48 -0.24 15.91
C ASN A 36 9.50 -0.37 17.43
N GLN A 37 8.30 -0.41 18.03
CA GLN A 37 8.10 -0.73 19.43
C GLN A 37 7.52 -2.14 19.54
N PRO A 38 8.03 -2.98 20.46
CA PRO A 38 7.47 -4.30 20.69
C PRO A 38 6.10 -4.23 21.37
N GLY A 39 5.37 -5.34 21.35
CA GLY A 39 4.13 -5.52 22.09
C GLY A 39 2.88 -4.94 21.41
N ALA A 40 1.74 -5.05 22.10
CA ALA A 40 0.41 -4.92 21.50
C ALA A 40 0.05 -3.51 20.96
N GLN A 41 0.80 -2.47 21.35
CA GLN A 41 0.55 -1.09 20.95
C GLN A 41 1.49 -0.62 19.82
N GLY A 42 2.58 -1.34 19.56
CA GLY A 42 3.56 -1.00 18.55
C GLY A 42 3.32 -1.72 17.22
N PHE A 43 4.11 -1.34 16.21
CA PHE A 43 4.18 -2.05 14.93
C PHE A 43 5.55 -1.86 14.30
N TRP A 44 5.96 -2.85 13.52
CA TRP A 44 7.25 -2.86 12.84
C TRP A 44 7.15 -2.25 11.44
N VAL A 45 8.15 -1.44 11.10
CA VAL A 45 8.33 -0.85 9.77
C VAL A 45 9.80 -0.99 9.39
N ALA A 46 10.07 -1.59 8.23
CA ALA A 46 11.40 -1.64 7.65
C ALA A 46 11.93 -0.21 7.45
N SER A 47 12.85 0.20 8.32
CA SER A 47 13.36 1.57 8.41
C SER A 47 14.76 1.54 9.07
N SER A 48 15.16 2.61 9.75
CA SER A 48 16.50 2.78 10.30
C SER A 48 16.86 1.85 11.48
N ASP A 49 15.89 1.22 12.13
CA ASP A 49 16.16 0.25 13.19
C ASP A 49 16.33 -1.15 12.57
N PRO A 50 17.55 -1.74 12.58
CA PRO A 50 17.80 -3.03 11.96
C PRO A 50 16.99 -4.18 12.59
N ARG A 51 16.56 -4.05 13.85
CA ARG A 51 15.73 -5.08 14.53
C ARG A 51 14.38 -5.28 13.85
N ALA A 52 13.89 -4.28 13.12
CA ALA A 52 12.65 -4.42 12.35
C ALA A 52 12.73 -5.53 11.29
N ALA A 53 13.94 -5.90 10.83
CA ALA A 53 14.13 -7.01 9.90
C ALA A 53 13.85 -8.38 10.54
N GLU A 54 14.12 -8.54 11.84
CA GLU A 54 13.87 -9.78 12.60
C GLU A 54 12.36 -10.04 12.79
N GLU A 55 11.55 -9.00 12.60
CA GLU A 55 10.11 -8.99 12.84
C GLU A 55 9.32 -9.06 11.53
N ALA A 56 10.02 -9.31 10.42
CA ALA A 56 9.41 -9.48 9.11
C ALA A 56 8.51 -10.72 9.08
N ILE A 57 7.34 -10.60 8.45
CA ILE A 57 6.50 -11.76 8.16
C ILE A 57 7.15 -12.52 7.00
N THR A 58 7.69 -13.69 7.31
CA THR A 58 8.33 -14.56 6.32
C THR A 58 7.47 -15.77 5.97
N GLY A 59 7.63 -16.29 4.77
CA GLY A 59 7.03 -17.53 4.32
C GLY A 59 7.71 -18.02 3.04
N TRP A 60 7.43 -19.25 2.64
CA TRP A 60 7.95 -19.82 1.40
C TRP A 60 6.89 -20.67 0.69
N ARG A 61 7.05 -20.80 -0.62
CA ARG A 61 6.28 -21.70 -1.49
C ARG A 61 7.23 -22.31 -2.54
N PRO A 62 7.09 -23.59 -2.90
CA PRO A 62 7.81 -24.17 -4.03
C PRO A 62 7.51 -23.42 -5.32
N LEU A 63 8.55 -23.14 -6.11
CA LEU A 63 8.37 -22.45 -7.40
C LEU A 63 7.50 -23.26 -8.38
N ALA A 64 7.59 -24.60 -8.31
CA ALA A 64 6.80 -25.51 -9.14
C ALA A 64 5.29 -25.46 -8.87
N GLU A 65 4.86 -24.83 -7.78
CA GLU A 65 3.43 -24.66 -7.43
C GLU A 65 2.87 -23.29 -7.87
N LEU A 66 3.68 -22.45 -8.54
CA LEU A 66 3.33 -21.08 -8.88
C LEU A 66 3.38 -20.87 -10.39
N ASP A 67 2.33 -20.30 -10.96
CA ASP A 67 2.30 -19.85 -12.35
C ASP A 67 2.97 -18.47 -12.54
N ALA A 68 2.95 -17.65 -11.48
CA ALA A 68 3.54 -16.31 -11.46
C ALA A 68 3.62 -15.79 -10.02
N PHE A 69 4.36 -14.69 -9.82
CA PHE A 69 4.26 -13.88 -8.62
C PHE A 69 4.36 -12.38 -8.93
N ALA A 70 3.85 -11.56 -8.00
CA ALA A 70 3.94 -10.11 -8.07
C ALA A 70 4.46 -9.52 -6.77
N VAL A 71 5.24 -8.45 -6.87
CA VAL A 71 5.69 -7.64 -5.74
C VAL A 71 5.19 -6.22 -5.95
N LEU A 72 4.51 -5.67 -4.95
CA LEU A 72 3.83 -4.38 -5.02
C LEU A 72 4.28 -3.51 -3.86
N SER A 73 4.53 -2.23 -4.16
CA SER A 73 4.58 -1.19 -3.13
C SER A 73 3.17 -0.85 -2.62
N ASP A 74 3.07 -0.24 -1.43
CA ASP A 74 1.80 0.27 -0.87
C ASP A 74 1.05 1.16 -1.87
N GLY A 75 1.76 1.96 -2.69
CA GLY A 75 1.17 2.81 -3.71
C GLY A 75 0.54 2.05 -4.88
N ALA A 76 1.10 0.92 -5.28
CA ALA A 76 0.51 0.06 -6.30
C ALA A 76 -0.65 -0.80 -5.75
N ALA A 77 -0.56 -1.20 -4.47
CA ALA A 77 -1.60 -1.96 -3.78
C ALA A 77 -2.90 -1.15 -3.53
N ARG A 78 -2.86 0.18 -3.67
CA ARG A 78 -3.99 1.07 -3.39
C ARG A 78 -5.28 0.71 -4.13
N LEU A 79 -5.19 0.11 -5.32
CA LEU A 79 -6.36 -0.30 -6.08
C LEU A 79 -7.24 -1.29 -5.29
N VAL A 80 -6.61 -2.13 -4.47
CA VAL A 80 -7.26 -3.12 -3.59
C VAL A 80 -7.50 -2.53 -2.20
N ASP A 81 -6.43 -2.09 -1.52
CA ASP A 81 -6.47 -1.79 -0.09
C ASP A 81 -7.09 -0.44 0.26
N ARG A 82 -7.07 0.51 -0.67
CA ARG A 82 -7.55 1.89 -0.44
C ARG A 82 -8.80 2.21 -1.23
N PHE A 83 -8.80 1.86 -2.51
CA PHE A 83 -9.87 2.23 -3.43
C PHE A 83 -10.94 1.14 -3.51
N HIS A 84 -10.60 -0.09 -3.12
CA HIS A 84 -11.51 -1.25 -3.18
C HIS A 84 -12.13 -1.41 -4.57
N LEU A 85 -11.37 -1.08 -5.61
CA LEU A 85 -11.80 -1.14 -7.02
C LEU A 85 -11.38 -2.45 -7.70
N ALA A 86 -10.53 -3.24 -7.05
CA ALA A 86 -10.12 -4.56 -7.49
C ALA A 86 -9.90 -5.50 -6.31
N THR A 87 -9.96 -6.79 -6.59
CA THR A 87 -9.47 -7.85 -5.71
C THR A 87 -8.04 -8.27 -6.09
N TRP A 88 -7.35 -9.01 -5.22
CA TRP A 88 -6.01 -9.52 -5.55
C TRP A 88 -5.96 -10.40 -6.81
N PRO A 89 -6.91 -11.33 -7.06
CA PRO A 89 -6.95 -12.07 -8.33
C PRO A 89 -7.11 -11.16 -9.55
N GLN A 90 -7.94 -10.12 -9.46
CA GLN A 90 -8.11 -9.15 -10.54
C GLN A 90 -6.82 -8.37 -10.80
N VAL A 91 -6.09 -7.98 -9.75
CA VAL A 91 -4.77 -7.34 -9.90
C VAL A 91 -3.79 -8.27 -10.62
N LEU A 92 -3.72 -9.55 -10.25
CA LEU A 92 -2.87 -10.51 -10.96
C LEU A 92 -3.27 -10.68 -12.43
N GLN A 93 -4.56 -10.66 -12.74
CA GLN A 93 -5.04 -10.74 -14.11
C GLN A 93 -4.64 -9.51 -14.95
N VAL A 94 -4.72 -8.30 -14.37
CA VAL A 94 -4.23 -7.07 -15.01
C VAL A 94 -2.72 -7.17 -15.26
N LEU A 95 -1.96 -7.61 -14.26
CA LEU A 95 -0.52 -7.77 -14.41
C LEU A 95 -0.14 -8.79 -15.49
N ALA A 96 -0.87 -9.89 -15.58
CA ALA A 96 -0.63 -10.93 -16.58
C ALA A 96 -0.98 -10.48 -18.01
N ASN A 97 -2.09 -9.75 -18.18
CA ASN A 97 -2.60 -9.38 -19.49
C ASN A 97 -2.02 -8.06 -20.01
N ASP A 98 -1.93 -7.06 -19.14
CA ASP A 98 -1.69 -5.66 -19.50
C ASP A 98 -0.37 -5.12 -18.89
N GLY A 99 0.22 -5.86 -17.95
CA GLY A 99 1.48 -5.54 -17.31
C GLY A 99 1.41 -4.51 -16.16
N PRO A 100 2.54 -4.26 -15.48
CA PRO A 100 2.63 -3.34 -14.34
C PRO A 100 2.21 -1.89 -14.66
N GLY A 101 2.47 -1.42 -15.89
CA GLY A 101 2.11 -0.07 -16.31
C GLY A 101 0.61 0.19 -16.27
N GLU A 102 -0.18 -0.79 -16.68
CA GLU A 102 -1.64 -0.67 -16.65
C GLU A 102 -2.19 -0.69 -15.21
N LEU A 103 -1.62 -1.50 -14.31
CA LEU A 103 -1.98 -1.45 -12.90
C LEU A 103 -1.75 -0.04 -12.31
N ILE A 104 -0.60 0.56 -12.59
CA ILE A 104 -0.27 1.92 -12.13
C ILE A 104 -1.24 2.93 -12.78
N SER A 105 -1.55 2.79 -14.07
CA SER A 105 -2.53 3.63 -14.78
C SER A 105 -3.89 3.62 -14.08
N ARG A 106 -4.40 2.43 -13.71
CA ARG A 106 -5.68 2.30 -12.98
C ARG A 106 -5.64 2.94 -11.58
N VAL A 107 -4.52 2.82 -10.87
CA VAL A 107 -4.30 3.53 -9.60
C VAL A 107 -4.38 5.05 -9.82
N ARG A 108 -3.72 5.58 -10.85
CA ARG A 108 -3.75 7.01 -11.17
C ARG A 108 -5.15 7.47 -11.58
N ALA A 109 -5.86 6.68 -12.38
CA ALA A 109 -7.24 6.99 -12.77
C ALA A 109 -8.15 7.15 -11.54
N ALA A 110 -8.03 6.24 -10.56
CA ALA A 110 -8.76 6.35 -9.30
C ALA A 110 -8.36 7.61 -8.52
N GLU A 111 -7.07 7.90 -8.38
CA GLU A 111 -6.57 9.10 -7.70
C GLU A 111 -7.07 10.39 -8.34
N HIS A 112 -7.04 10.48 -9.68
CA HIS A 112 -7.51 11.64 -10.44
C HIS A 112 -9.03 11.81 -10.38
N SER A 113 -9.80 10.72 -10.22
CA SER A 113 -11.25 10.80 -10.03
C SER A 113 -11.65 11.37 -8.66
N ASP A 114 -10.72 11.40 -7.71
CA ASP A 114 -10.94 11.88 -6.35
C ASP A 114 -9.72 12.68 -5.86
N PRO A 115 -9.36 13.81 -6.49
CA PRO A 115 -8.05 14.46 -6.28
C PRO A 115 -7.84 14.95 -4.84
N HIS A 116 -8.92 15.11 -4.07
CA HIS A 116 -8.90 15.58 -2.69
C HIS A 116 -9.15 14.50 -1.64
N GLY A 117 -9.31 13.23 -2.02
CA GLY A 117 -9.54 12.18 -1.02
C GLY A 117 -10.89 12.24 -0.34
N CYS A 118 -11.91 12.85 -0.96
CA CYS A 118 -13.25 12.92 -0.39
C CYS A 118 -13.94 11.56 -0.44
N ARG A 119 -13.77 10.83 -1.55
CA ARG A 119 -14.31 9.47 -1.71
C ARG A 119 -13.46 8.44 -0.98
N TRP A 120 -12.13 8.58 -1.06
CA TRP A 120 -11.17 7.71 -0.41
C TRP A 120 -10.17 8.52 0.44
N PRO A 121 -10.47 8.73 1.74
CA PRO A 121 -9.63 9.50 2.65
C PRO A 121 -8.18 9.00 2.75
N ARG A 122 -7.23 9.91 2.55
CA ARG A 122 -5.80 9.58 2.42
C ARG A 122 -4.90 10.76 2.73
N GLY A 123 -3.75 10.46 3.36
CA GLY A 123 -2.76 11.48 3.71
C GLY A 123 -2.01 12.11 2.53
N LYS A 124 -2.09 11.54 1.33
CA LYS A 124 -1.48 12.07 0.11
C LYS A 124 -2.32 11.76 -1.11
N ALA A 125 -2.39 12.71 -2.04
CA ALA A 125 -3.18 12.59 -3.27
C ALA A 125 -2.68 11.41 -4.12
N HIS A 126 -1.36 11.32 -4.27
CA HIS A 126 -0.63 10.26 -4.95
C HIS A 126 0.40 9.63 -4.02
N ASP A 127 0.60 8.32 -4.16
CA ASP A 127 1.76 7.61 -3.60
C ASP A 127 2.72 7.18 -4.71
N ASP A 128 4.00 7.00 -4.39
CA ASP A 128 4.95 6.31 -5.26
C ASP A 128 4.45 4.89 -5.47
N ALA A 129 4.35 4.46 -6.72
CA ALA A 129 3.75 3.20 -7.10
C ALA A 129 4.72 2.40 -7.97
N THR A 130 5.20 1.31 -7.41
CA THR A 130 6.05 0.31 -8.06
C THR A 130 5.36 -1.05 -8.03
N ALA A 131 5.42 -1.74 -9.15
CA ALA A 131 4.94 -3.11 -9.32
C ALA A 131 5.92 -3.91 -10.17
N ALA A 132 6.23 -5.13 -9.73
CA ALA A 132 6.98 -6.11 -10.51
C ALA A 132 6.12 -7.37 -10.66
N TYR A 133 6.07 -7.93 -11.86
CA TYR A 133 5.36 -9.16 -12.17
C TYR A 133 6.31 -10.12 -12.88
N VAL A 134 6.35 -11.36 -12.40
CA VAL A 134 7.22 -12.41 -12.94
C VAL A 134 6.35 -13.61 -13.29
N PRO A 135 6.08 -13.85 -14.58
CA PRO A 135 5.49 -15.11 -15.01
C PRO A 135 6.52 -16.22 -14.82
N LEU A 136 6.09 -17.35 -14.28
CA LEU A 136 6.89 -18.54 -14.10
C LEU A 136 6.46 -19.53 -15.17
N THR A 137 7.04 -19.41 -16.35
CA THR A 137 6.87 -20.45 -17.37
C THR A 137 7.45 -21.74 -16.82
N GLY A 138 6.66 -22.81 -16.75
CA GLY A 138 7.21 -24.16 -16.69
C GLY A 138 8.16 -24.38 -17.89
N PRO A 139 9.16 -25.28 -17.81
CA PRO A 139 9.94 -25.64 -18.99
C PRO A 139 8.96 -26.00 -20.14
N PRO A 140 9.28 -25.66 -21.40
CA PRO A 140 8.46 -26.11 -22.52
C PRO A 140 8.29 -27.63 -22.42
N ALA A 141 7.04 -28.08 -22.52
CA ALA A 141 6.64 -29.48 -22.49
C ALA A 141 7.35 -30.32 -23.56
#